data_AF-A0A9X9X520-F1
#
_entry.id   AF-A0A9X9X520-F1
#
_cell.length_a   1.000
_cell.length_b   1.000
_cell.length_c   1.000
_cell.angle_alpha   90.00
_cell.angle_beta   90.00
_cell.angle_gamma   90.00
#
_symmetry.space_group_name_H-M   'P 1'
#
loop_
_entity.id
_entity.type
_entity.pdbx_description
1 polymer ?
#
loop_
_entity_poly.entity_id
_entity_poly.type
_entity_poly.pdbx_seq_one_letter_code
_entity_poly.pdbx_strand_id
1 'polypeptide(L)'
;DRLRLLFPPPGAAVAEGAGPVTLRAAGGRRPLAFLVDGAPIAHEAARREAAWEPPGPGFYRVTVLDADGAAASASIRVRPQDAPPAQGTTITLVPISTR
;
A
#
# COMPACT_ATOMS: atom_id res chain seq x y z
N ASP A 1 -21.26 6.44 15.29
CA ASP A 1 -20.10 7.06 14.62
C ASP A 1 -20.10 6.68 13.14
N ARG A 2 -19.78 7.60 12.24
CA ARG A 2 -19.83 7.36 10.79
C ARG A 2 -18.63 6.53 10.33
N LEU A 3 -18.81 5.68 9.32
CA LEU A 3 -17.72 4.89 8.74
C LEU A 3 -16.65 5.81 8.14
N ARG A 4 -15.38 5.53 8.43
CA ARG A 4 -14.21 6.25 7.89
C ARG A 4 -13.05 5.29 7.70
N LEU A 5 -12.31 5.47 6.62
CA LEU A 5 -10.96 4.91 6.48
C LEU A 5 -9.97 5.87 7.12
N LEU A 6 -9.23 5.40 8.14
CA LEU A 6 -8.25 6.20 8.87
C LEU A 6 -6.86 6.10 8.27
N PHE A 7 -6.51 4.89 7.81
CA PHE A 7 -5.21 4.62 7.23
C PHE A 7 -5.37 3.55 6.14
N PRO A 8 -4.62 3.65 5.03
CA PRO A 8 -3.80 4.78 4.64
C PRO A 8 -4.63 6.06 4.38
N PRO A 9 -4.06 7.26 4.60
CA PRO A 9 -4.75 8.50 4.25
C PRO A 9 -4.94 8.61 2.73
N PRO A 10 -5.92 9.40 2.25
CA PRO A 10 -6.09 9.64 0.82
C PRO A 10 -4.80 10.18 0.18
N GLY A 11 -4.37 9.55 -0.92
CA GLY A 11 -3.16 9.93 -1.66
C GLY A 11 -1.85 9.41 -1.05
N ALA A 12 -1.90 8.54 -0.04
CA ALA A 12 -0.69 7.96 0.54
C ALA A 12 0.20 7.28 -0.50
N ALA A 13 1.51 7.42 -0.34
CA ALA A 13 2.50 6.69 -1.12
C ALA A 13 3.19 5.65 -0.23
N VAL A 14 3.27 4.41 -0.71
CA VAL A 14 3.92 3.29 -0.03
C VAL A 14 5.04 2.75 -0.92
N ALA A 15 6.17 2.37 -0.34
CA ALA A 15 7.23 1.69 -1.07
C ALA A 15 6.89 0.21 -1.26
N GLU A 16 7.08 -0.31 -2.47
CA GLU A 16 7.07 -1.74 -2.75
C GLU A 16 8.13 -2.45 -1.89
N GLY A 17 7.84 -3.68 -1.46
CA GLY A 17 8.77 -4.48 -0.66
C GLY A 17 8.91 -4.02 0.80
N ALA A 18 8.22 -2.96 1.22
CA ALA A 18 8.15 -2.55 2.63
C ALA A 18 7.31 -3.50 3.51
N GLY A 19 6.66 -4.50 2.90
CA GLY A 19 5.77 -5.45 3.55
C GLY A 19 4.29 -5.02 3.52
N PRO A 20 3.43 -5.69 4.32
CA PRO A 20 2.00 -5.48 4.24
C PRO A 20 1.57 -4.07 4.60
N VAL A 21 0.70 -3.49 3.78
CA VAL A 21 0.05 -2.22 4.05
C VAL A 21 -1.06 -2.43 5.07
N THR A 22 -0.95 -1.76 6.21
CA THR A 22 -2.05 -1.72 7.18
C THR A 22 -3.20 -0.91 6.61
N LEU A 23 -4.42 -1.44 6.67
CA LEU A 23 -5.66 -0.73 6.39
C LEU A 23 -6.41 -0.61 7.70
N ARG A 24 -6.90 0.58 8.05
CA ARG A 24 -7.57 0.85 9.32
C ARG A 24 -8.83 1.67 9.12
N ALA A 25 -9.90 1.29 9.81
CA ALA A 25 -11.18 1.97 9.77
C ALA A 25 -11.68 2.35 11.17
N ALA A 26 -12.59 3.32 11.23
CA ALA A 26 -13.36 3.69 12.42
C ALA A 26 -14.83 3.90 12.06
N GLY A 27 -15.70 3.84 13.07
CA GLY A 27 -17.15 3.99 12.93
C GLY A 27 -17.80 2.93 12.03
N GLY A 28 -19.08 3.11 11.71
CA GLY A 28 -19.84 2.12 10.94
C GLY A 28 -20.17 0.85 11.73
N ARG A 29 -21.14 0.09 11.18
CA ARG A 29 -21.69 -1.11 11.80
C ARG A 29 -20.89 -2.36 11.43
N ARG A 30 -20.53 -3.15 12.44
CA ARG A 30 -19.83 -4.43 12.22
C ARG A 30 -20.77 -5.51 11.64
N PRO A 31 -20.22 -6.51 10.94
CA PRO A 31 -18.82 -6.64 10.53
C PRO A 31 -18.44 -5.63 9.45
N LEU A 32 -17.16 -5.26 9.42
CA LEU A 32 -16.61 -4.47 8.31
C LEU A 32 -16.10 -5.40 7.22
N ALA A 33 -16.05 -4.91 5.99
CA ALA A 33 -15.37 -5.58 4.88
C ALA A 33 -14.36 -4.61 4.25
N PHE A 34 -13.12 -5.07 4.09
CA PHE A 34 -12.09 -4.33 3.36
C PHE A 34 -11.99 -4.85 1.94
N LEU A 35 -11.89 -3.93 0.99
CA LEU A 35 -11.75 -4.22 -0.43
C LEU A 35 -10.58 -3.41 -1.00
N VAL A 36 -9.87 -4.02 -1.94
CA VAL A 36 -8.87 -3.36 -2.77
C VAL A 36 -9.28 -3.56 -4.22
N ASP A 37 -9.44 -2.45 -4.95
CA ASP A 37 -9.93 -2.43 -6.34
C ASP A 37 -11.25 -3.19 -6.54
N GLY A 38 -12.09 -3.20 -5.51
CA GLY A 38 -13.39 -3.87 -5.51
C GLY A 38 -13.33 -5.36 -5.16
N ALA A 39 -12.15 -5.95 -4.97
CA ALA A 39 -11.99 -7.31 -4.48
C ALA A 39 -11.90 -7.33 -2.94
N PRO A 40 -12.69 -8.15 -2.23
CA PRO A 40 -12.58 -8.29 -0.79
C PRO A 40 -11.25 -8.94 -0.39
N ILE A 41 -10.66 -8.46 0.70
CA ILE A 41 -9.44 -9.04 1.28
C ILE A 41 -9.76 -9.75 2.61
N ALA A 42 -8.96 -10.77 2.93
CA ALA A 42 -9.08 -11.49 4.19
C ALA A 42 -8.68 -10.60 5.37
N HIS A 43 -9.49 -10.62 6.44
CA HIS A 43 -9.19 -9.99 7.71
C HIS A 43 -10.04 -10.64 8.82
N GLU A 44 -9.67 -10.43 10.07
CA GLU A 44 -10.49 -10.86 11.21
C GLU A 44 -11.71 -9.94 11.37
N ALA A 45 -12.93 -10.46 11.26
CA ALA A 45 -14.17 -9.66 11.31
C ALA A 45 -14.36 -8.85 12.61
N ALA A 46 -13.72 -9.25 13.71
CA ALA A 46 -13.74 -8.51 14.98
C ALA A 46 -12.86 -7.24 14.93
N ARG A 47 -11.80 -7.25 14.11
CA ARG A 47 -10.87 -6.14 13.95
C ARG A 47 -11.42 -5.09 12.99
N ARG A 48 -10.97 -3.86 13.17
CA ARG A 48 -11.21 -2.74 12.24
C ARG A 48 -9.97 -2.45 11.41
N GLU A 49 -9.14 -3.48 11.25
CA GLU A 49 -7.82 -3.44 10.68
C GLU A 49 -7.63 -4.66 9.78
N ALA A 50 -6.95 -4.47 8.66
CA ALA A 50 -6.55 -5.53 7.75
C ALA A 50 -5.11 -5.29 7.30
N ALA A 51 -4.41 -6.36 6.96
CA ALA A 51 -3.09 -6.28 6.32
C ALA A 51 -3.27 -6.68 4.85
N TRP A 52 -2.80 -5.82 3.95
CA TRP A 52 -2.88 -6.06 2.52
C TRP A 52 -1.49 -6.00 1.89
N GLU A 53 -1.09 -7.07 1.21
CA GLU A 53 0.14 -7.11 0.43
C GLU A 53 -0.14 -6.61 -1.00
N PRO A 54 0.49 -5.50 -1.44
CA PRO A 54 0.34 -5.05 -2.81
C PRO A 54 1.00 -6.01 -3.80
N PRO A 55 0.34 -6.34 -4.93
CA PRO A 55 0.94 -7.22 -5.92
C PRO A 55 2.09 -6.59 -6.71
N GLY A 56 2.28 -5.27 -6.61
CA GLY A 56 3.36 -4.54 -7.28
C GLY A 56 3.17 -3.02 -7.19
N PRO A 57 4.00 -2.24 -7.91
CA PRO A 57 3.83 -0.80 -8.02
C PRO A 57 2.58 -0.45 -8.82
N GLY A 58 1.86 0.59 -8.41
CA GLY A 58 0.61 0.98 -9.06
C GLY A 58 -0.25 1.92 -8.24
N PHE A 59 -1.46 2.16 -8.73
CA PHE A 59 -2.51 2.84 -8.00
C PHE A 59 -3.57 1.84 -7.58
N TYR A 60 -3.99 1.94 -6.33
CA TYR A 60 -4.97 1.04 -5.74
C TYR A 60 -6.04 1.86 -5.03
N ARG A 61 -7.29 1.40 -5.09
CA ARG A 61 -8.40 1.99 -4.34
C ARG A 61 -8.80 1.07 -3.20
N VAL A 62 -8.55 1.53 -1.98
CA VAL A 62 -9.02 0.86 -0.77
C VAL A 62 -10.42 1.34 -0.45
N THR A 63 -11.33 0.40 -0.16
CA THR A 63 -12.69 0.69 0.30
C THR A 63 -12.99 -0.13 1.55
N VAL A 64 -13.59 0.49 2.55
CA VAL A 64 -14.21 -0.21 3.67
C VAL A 64 -15.73 -0.10 3.52
N LEU A 65 -16.41 -1.23 3.69
CA LEU A 65 -17.86 -1.33 3.76
C LEU A 65 -18.27 -1.72 5.18
N ASP A 66 -19.45 -1.26 5.59
CA ASP A 66 -20.09 -1.70 6.82
C ASP A 66 -21.34 -2.56 6.56
N ALA A 67 -21.91 -3.13 7.61
CA ALA A 67 -23.04 -4.06 7.49
C ALA A 67 -24.35 -3.41 7.00
N ASP A 68 -24.48 -2.08 7.09
CA ASP A 68 -25.65 -1.35 6.60
C ASP A 68 -25.43 -0.86 5.14
N GLY A 69 -24.27 -1.16 4.54
CA GLY A 69 -23.92 -0.79 3.17
C GLY A 69 -23.24 0.58 3.03
N ALA A 70 -22.86 1.23 4.13
CA ALA A 70 -22.07 2.46 4.07
C ALA A 70 -20.66 2.17 3.58
N ALA A 71 -20.08 3.09 2.82
CA ALA A 71 -18.74 2.95 2.23
C ALA A 71 -17.85 4.15 2.53
N ALA A 72 -16.56 3.89 2.76
CA ALA A 72 -15.52 4.93 2.77
C ALA A 72 -14.30 4.43 1.97
N SER A 73 -13.73 5.29 1.13
CA SER A 73 -12.65 4.91 0.21
C SER A 73 -11.48 5.88 0.27
N ALA A 74 -10.29 5.37 -0.06
CA ALA A 74 -9.09 6.15 -0.31
C ALA A 74 -8.29 5.56 -1.48
N SER A 75 -7.67 6.43 -2.27
CA SER A 75 -6.70 6.04 -3.29
C SER A 75 -5.29 6.08 -2.71
N ILE A 76 -4.47 5.07 -3.02
CA ILE A 76 -3.06 4.99 -2.63
C ILE A 76 -2.19 4.67 -3.83
N ARG A 77 -0.92 5.04 -3.74
CA ARG A 77 0.09 4.75 -4.75
C ARG A 77 1.19 3.89 -4.15
N VAL A 78 1.39 2.70 -4.70
CA VAL A 78 2.58 1.89 -4.43
C VAL A 78 3.65 2.29 -5.43
N ARG A 79 4.80 2.72 -4.95
CA ARG A 79 5.95 3.11 -5.76
C ARG A 79 6.96 1.97 -5.71
N PRO A 80 7.67 1.69 -6.81
CA PRO A 80 8.80 0.79 -6.74
C PRO A 80 9.76 1.29 -5.67
N GLN A 81 10.39 0.36 -4.95
CA GLN A 81 11.49 0.73 -4.07
C GLN A 81 12.55 1.39 -4.96
N ASP A 82 12.91 2.63 -4.65
CA ASP A 82 14.05 3.28 -5.30
C ASP A 82 15.29 2.50 -4.85
N ALA A 83 15.70 1.51 -5.66
CA ALA A 83 16.97 0.87 -5.46
C ALA A 83 18.03 1.98 -5.66
N PRO A 84 18.95 2.21 -4.70
CA PRO A 84 20.06 3.11 -4.96
C PRO A 84 20.72 2.68 -6.27
N PRO A 85 21.07 3.61 -7.19
CA PRO A 85 21.85 3.23 -8.36
C PRO A 85 23.05 2.47 -7.84
N ALA A 86 23.25 1.24 -8.31
CA ALA A 86 24.42 0.46 -7.98
C ALA A 86 25.65 1.36 -8.23
N GLN A 87 26.29 1.83 -7.16
CA GLN A 87 27.55 2.54 -7.25
C GLN A 87 28.59 1.51 -7.67
N GLY A 88 28.66 1.31 -8.99
CA GLY A 88 29.46 0.30 -9.64
C GLY A 88 29.76 0.71 -11.08
N THR A 89 29.90 2.00 -11.36
CA THR A 89 30.74 2.41 -12.49
C THR A 89 32.18 2.24 -12.03
N THR A 90 32.70 1.02 -12.11
CA THR A 90 34.15 0.79 -12.05
C THR A 90 34.74 1.51 -13.25
N ILE A 91 35.25 2.71 -13.03
CA ILE A 91 36.09 3.40 -14.01
C ILE A 91 37.41 2.63 -14.04
N THR A 92 37.54 1.65 -14.94
CA THR A 92 38.82 0.99 -15.19
C THR A 92 39.74 2.00 -15.87
N LEU A 93 40.62 2.64 -15.09
CA LEU A 93 41.74 3.40 -15.61
C LEU A 93 42.72 2.40 -16.25
N VAL A 94 42.74 2.35 -17.59
CA VAL A 94 43.81 1.67 -18.33
C VAL A 94 45.07 2.53 -18.20
N PRO A 95 46.18 2.03 -17.62
CA PRO A 95 47.42 2.79 -17.63
C PRO A 95 47.92 2.91 -19.07
N ILE A 96 48.10 4.16 -19.53
CA ILE A 96 48.85 4.44 -20.73
C ILE A 96 50.33 4.13 -20.46
N SER A 97 50.79 2.94 -20.83
CA SER A 97 52.23 2.68 -20.91
C SER A 97 52.79 3.56 -22.02
N THR A 98 53.54 4.60 -21.63
CA THR A 98 54.37 5.35 -22.57
C THR A 98 55.52 4.45 -23.04
N ARG A 99 55.98 4.75 -24.26
CA ARG A 99 57.04 4.05 -25.02
C ARG A 99 58.31 3.77 -24.24
#